data_AF-A0A849DRC4-F1
#
_entry.id   AF-A0A849DRC4-F1
#
_cell.length_a   1.000
_cell.length_b   1.000
_cell.length_c   1.000
_cell.angle_alpha   90.00
_cell.angle_beta   90.00
_cell.angle_gamma   90.00
#
_symmetry.space_group_name_H-M   'P 1'
#
loop_
_entity.id
_entity.type
_entity.pdbx_description
1 polymer ?
#
loop_
_entity_poly.entity_id
_entity_poly.type
_entity_poly.pdbx_seq_one_letter_code
_entity_poly.pdbx_strand_id
1 'polypeptide(L)'
;MVTDNEHRAARPSWRCLTDGGEWPCAEARARLVAAFDDRDELSRQMARLQATAADDLQLVNPASLHRRFVKWTREHGECCRACGSRMHAVVPGIPPRLVPCDDLRDHIRATAHRPAPEAGAGRHQHRRQP
;
A
#
# COMPACT_ATOMS: atom_id res chain seq x y z
N MET A 1 24.31 -19.17 -25.40
CA MET A 1 22.85 -19.10 -25.58
C MET A 1 22.33 -18.10 -24.56
N VAL A 2 22.05 -16.86 -24.98
CA VAL A 2 21.44 -15.86 -24.09
C VAL A 2 19.99 -16.29 -23.93
N THR A 3 19.61 -16.71 -22.74
CA THR A 3 18.21 -17.03 -22.46
C THR A 3 17.43 -15.72 -22.49
N ASP A 4 16.82 -15.43 -23.65
CA ASP A 4 15.83 -14.38 -23.87
C ASP A 4 14.53 -14.75 -23.12
N ASN A 5 14.66 -14.92 -21.83
CA ASN A 5 13.57 -15.24 -20.93
C ASN A 5 13.37 -14.04 -20.01
N GLU A 6 13.48 -12.80 -20.49
CA GLU A 6 13.21 -11.62 -19.69
C GLU A 6 11.95 -10.94 -20.20
N HIS A 7 10.86 -11.07 -19.42
CA HIS A 7 9.56 -10.46 -19.69
C HIS A 7 9.63 -8.93 -19.52
N ARG A 8 10.40 -8.28 -20.39
CA ARG A 8 10.64 -6.83 -20.47
C ARG A 8 9.53 -6.15 -21.27
N ALA A 9 9.33 -4.87 -21.01
CA ALA A 9 8.40 -4.04 -21.77
C ALA A 9 8.99 -3.65 -23.13
N ALA A 10 8.26 -3.94 -24.21
CA ALA A 10 8.48 -3.38 -25.54
C ALA A 10 7.86 -1.99 -25.60
N ARG A 11 8.66 -0.94 -25.77
CA ARG A 11 8.15 0.42 -25.99
C ARG A 11 8.02 0.71 -27.49
N PRO A 12 7.02 1.51 -27.92
CA PRO A 12 6.02 2.22 -27.11
C PRO A 12 4.73 1.40 -26.88
N SER A 13 4.64 0.16 -27.33
CA SER A 13 3.39 -0.64 -27.26
C SER A 13 3.08 -1.17 -25.86
N TRP A 14 4.06 -1.13 -24.95
CA TRP A 14 4.02 -1.74 -23.63
C TRP A 14 3.58 -3.20 -23.65
N ARG A 15 3.99 -3.94 -24.68
CA ARG A 15 3.79 -5.39 -24.75
C ARG A 15 4.99 -6.12 -24.18
N CYS A 16 4.80 -7.31 -23.66
CA CYS A 16 5.91 -8.12 -23.21
C CYS A 16 6.72 -8.63 -24.41
N LEU A 17 8.04 -8.55 -24.35
CA LEU A 17 8.90 -9.05 -25.43
C LEU A 17 8.89 -10.58 -25.56
N THR A 18 8.66 -11.31 -24.45
CA THR A 18 8.71 -12.78 -24.43
C THR A 18 7.38 -13.42 -24.82
N ASP A 19 6.27 -12.96 -24.24
CA ASP A 19 4.94 -13.58 -24.45
C ASP A 19 4.01 -12.75 -25.34
N GLY A 20 4.39 -11.53 -25.70
CA GLY A 20 3.58 -10.63 -26.52
C GLY A 20 2.33 -10.09 -25.82
N GLY A 21 2.06 -10.43 -24.57
CA GLY A 21 0.91 -9.95 -23.81
C GLY A 21 1.04 -8.49 -23.36
N GLU A 22 0.04 -8.00 -22.63
CA GLU A 22 0.11 -6.68 -22.00
C GLU A 22 1.13 -6.68 -20.86
N TRP A 23 2.19 -5.88 -20.99
CA TRP A 23 3.17 -5.71 -19.92
C TRP A 23 2.61 -4.78 -18.82
N PRO A 24 2.69 -5.10 -17.52
CA PRO A 24 3.34 -6.28 -16.93
C PRO A 24 2.46 -7.53 -17.02
N CYS A 25 2.97 -8.57 -17.67
CA CYS A 25 2.39 -9.92 -17.67
C CYS A 25 2.62 -10.62 -16.32
N ALA A 26 2.04 -11.79 -16.11
CA ALA A 26 2.11 -12.49 -14.82
C ALA A 26 3.55 -12.78 -14.37
N GLU A 27 4.41 -13.24 -15.28
CA GLU A 27 5.80 -13.56 -15.03
C GLU A 27 6.65 -12.30 -14.79
N ALA A 28 6.38 -11.21 -15.52
CA ALA A 28 6.98 -9.91 -15.24
C ALA A 28 6.61 -9.42 -13.83
N ARG A 29 5.35 -9.55 -13.41
CA ARG A 29 4.89 -9.19 -12.06
C ARG A 29 5.60 -10.04 -11.01
N ALA A 30 5.66 -11.35 -11.19
CA ALA A 30 6.33 -12.26 -10.26
C ALA A 30 7.80 -11.88 -10.05
N ARG A 31 8.51 -11.55 -11.13
CA ARG A 31 9.91 -11.10 -11.06
C ARG A 31 10.08 -9.74 -10.41
N LEU A 32 9.19 -8.79 -10.73
CA LEU A 32 9.18 -7.49 -10.08
C LEU A 32 8.89 -7.61 -8.57
N VAL A 33 8.04 -8.54 -8.15
CA VAL A 33 7.85 -8.83 -6.72
C VAL A 33 9.11 -9.42 -6.11
N ALA A 34 9.77 -10.35 -6.79
CA ALA A 34 10.99 -10.98 -6.27
C ALA A 34 12.22 -10.05 -6.24
N ALA A 35 12.23 -9.02 -7.10
CA ALA A 35 13.36 -8.08 -7.22
C ALA A 35 13.32 -6.91 -6.23
N PHE A 36 12.18 -6.67 -5.57
CA PHE A 36 12.01 -5.57 -4.63
C PHE A 36 11.67 -6.11 -3.24
N ASP A 37 12.50 -5.79 -2.26
CA ASP A 37 12.24 -6.15 -0.86
C ASP A 37 11.08 -5.34 -0.27
N ASP A 38 10.94 -4.07 -0.67
CA ASP A 38 9.87 -3.17 -0.23
C ASP A 38 8.74 -3.04 -1.29
N ARG A 39 7.52 -3.36 -0.88
CA ARG A 39 6.31 -3.25 -1.70
C ARG A 39 5.95 -1.81 -2.04
N ASP A 40 6.24 -0.85 -1.17
CA ASP A 40 6.02 0.56 -1.47
C ASP A 40 7.04 1.08 -2.48
N GLU A 41 8.28 0.57 -2.46
CA GLU A 41 9.27 0.87 -3.50
C GLU A 41 8.84 0.33 -4.87
N LEU A 42 8.40 -0.93 -4.92
CA LEU A 42 7.81 -1.51 -6.14
C LEU A 42 6.62 -0.67 -6.62
N SER A 43 5.71 -0.28 -5.73
CA SER A 43 4.56 0.55 -6.09
C SER A 43 4.98 1.90 -6.66
N ARG A 44 5.98 2.57 -6.08
CA ARG A 44 6.52 3.84 -6.60
C ARG A 44 7.16 3.65 -7.98
N GLN A 45 7.94 2.59 -8.16
CA GLN A 45 8.57 2.29 -9.45
C GLN A 45 7.52 2.04 -10.54
N MET A 46 6.47 1.27 -10.22
CA MET A 46 5.38 1.01 -11.16
C MET A 46 4.56 2.27 -11.49
N ALA A 47 4.39 3.20 -10.54
CA ALA A 47 3.73 4.47 -10.80
C ALA A 47 4.55 5.35 -11.77
N ARG A 48 5.88 5.34 -11.68
CA ARG A 48 6.76 6.03 -12.64
C ARG A 48 6.60 5.44 -14.06
N LEU A 49 6.61 4.11 -14.18
CA LEU A 49 6.40 3.43 -15.46
C LEU A 49 5.00 3.69 -16.02
N GLN A 50 3.97 3.78 -15.17
CA GLN A 50 2.61 4.14 -15.59
C GLN A 50 2.58 5.52 -16.26
N ALA A 51 3.33 6.51 -15.75
CA ALA A 51 3.40 7.84 -16.35
C ALA A 51 4.03 7.79 -17.74
N THR A 52 5.16 7.09 -17.90
CA THR A 52 5.78 6.89 -19.21
C THR A 52 4.87 6.12 -20.17
N ALA A 53 4.13 5.13 -19.68
CA ALA A 53 3.17 4.38 -20.48
C ALA A 53 1.97 5.22 -20.92
N ALA A 54 1.52 6.15 -20.07
CA ALA A 54 0.48 7.10 -20.43
C ALA A 54 0.91 7.99 -21.61
N ASP A 55 2.16 8.44 -21.62
CA ASP A 55 2.70 9.25 -22.72
C ASP A 55 2.83 8.41 -24.01
N ASP A 56 3.44 7.23 -23.93
CA ASP A 56 3.67 6.36 -25.09
C ASP A 56 2.36 5.86 -25.74
N LEU A 57 1.37 5.52 -24.92
CA LEU A 57 0.08 5.00 -25.37
C LEU A 57 -0.94 6.12 -25.65
N GLN A 58 -0.55 7.40 -25.54
CA GLN A 58 -1.41 8.57 -25.75
C GLN A 58 -2.69 8.51 -24.88
N LEU A 59 -2.48 8.40 -23.55
CA LEU A 59 -3.46 8.36 -22.46
C LEU A 59 -4.84 7.79 -22.84
N VAL A 60 -4.92 6.46 -22.94
CA VAL A 60 -6.14 5.76 -23.35
C VAL A 60 -7.22 5.78 -22.24
N ASN A 61 -6.82 5.56 -20.97
CA ASN A 61 -7.69 5.65 -19.78
C ASN A 61 -6.83 5.57 -18.48
N PRO A 62 -6.83 6.59 -17.61
CA PRO A 62 -5.97 6.62 -16.42
C PRO A 62 -6.32 5.54 -15.38
N ALA A 63 -7.59 5.18 -15.23
CA ALA A 63 -8.01 4.14 -14.29
C ALA A 63 -7.57 2.74 -14.77
N SER A 64 -7.65 2.47 -16.07
CA SER A 64 -7.17 1.21 -16.65
C SER A 64 -5.65 1.07 -16.52
N LEU A 65 -4.89 2.13 -16.79
CA LEU A 65 -3.44 2.14 -16.60
C LEU A 65 -3.06 1.93 -15.13
N HIS A 66 -3.76 2.59 -14.20
CA HIS A 66 -3.53 2.38 -12.77
C HIS A 66 -3.79 0.94 -12.33
N ARG A 67 -4.89 0.34 -12.81
CA ARG A 67 -5.22 -1.07 -12.55
C ARG A 67 -4.13 -2.01 -13.06
N ARG A 68 -3.59 -1.73 -14.25
CA ARG A 68 -2.58 -2.55 -14.93
C ARG A 68 -1.18 -2.42 -14.31
N PHE A 69 -0.74 -1.20 -14.01
CA PHE A 69 0.63 -0.95 -13.53
C PHE A 69 0.74 -1.00 -12.01
N VAL A 70 -0.18 -0.38 -11.27
CA VAL A 70 0.03 -0.08 -9.84
C VAL A 70 -0.84 -0.93 -8.92
N LYS A 71 -2.11 -1.17 -9.24
CA LYS A 71 -3.07 -1.78 -8.30
C LYS A 71 -2.57 -3.10 -7.71
N TRP A 72 -2.08 -4.01 -8.54
CA TRP A 72 -1.59 -5.33 -8.12
C TRP A 72 -0.39 -5.28 -7.16
N THR A 73 0.37 -4.17 -7.13
CA THR A 73 1.49 -3.99 -6.19
C THR A 73 1.02 -3.91 -4.73
N ARG A 74 -0.28 -3.66 -4.51
CA ARG A 74 -0.90 -3.39 -3.20
C ARG A 74 -1.99 -4.40 -2.81
N GLU A 75 -2.39 -5.30 -3.70
CA GLU A 75 -3.49 -6.27 -3.44
C GLU A 75 -3.08 -7.46 -2.56
N HIS A 76 -1.78 -7.61 -2.25
CA HIS A 76 -1.28 -8.67 -1.38
C HIS A 76 -0.89 -8.10 -0.01
N GLY A 77 -1.85 -8.07 0.93
CA GLY A 77 -1.49 -8.05 2.36
C GLY A 77 -1.74 -6.77 3.15
N GLU A 78 -2.61 -5.87 2.72
CA GLU A 78 -3.12 -4.82 3.64
C GLU A 78 -4.30 -5.39 4.44
N CYS A 79 -4.03 -6.43 5.25
CA CYS A 79 -4.89 -6.71 6.39
C CYS A 79 -4.76 -5.52 7.33
N CYS A 80 -5.89 -4.99 7.81
CA CYS A 80 -5.82 -3.92 8.77
C CYS A 80 -5.03 -4.39 9.99
N ARG A 81 -3.97 -3.66 10.38
CA ARG A 81 -3.17 -3.98 11.58
C ARG A 81 -4.00 -3.95 12.87
N ALA A 82 -5.18 -3.33 12.86
CA ALA A 82 -6.08 -3.25 14.02
C ALA A 82 -7.10 -4.41 14.09
N CYS A 83 -7.74 -4.81 12.99
CA CYS A 83 -8.80 -5.83 13.02
C CYS A 83 -8.48 -7.13 12.25
N GLY A 84 -7.36 -7.21 11.52
CA GLY A 84 -6.95 -8.40 10.78
C GLY A 84 -7.75 -8.70 9.50
N SER A 85 -8.87 -8.02 9.27
CA SER A 85 -9.65 -8.15 8.03
C SER A 85 -8.92 -7.57 6.82
N ARG A 86 -9.12 -8.17 5.65
CA ARG A 86 -8.77 -7.53 4.37
C ARG A 86 -9.64 -6.28 4.21
N MET A 87 -9.00 -5.14 3.98
CA MET A 87 -9.60 -3.80 3.80
C MET A 87 -11.12 -3.83 3.52
N HIS A 88 -11.91 -3.36 4.48
CA HIS A 88 -13.35 -3.22 4.31
C HIS A 88 -13.69 -2.17 3.24
N ALA A 89 -14.90 -2.32 2.70
CA ALA A 89 -15.40 -1.72 1.47
C ALA A 89 -15.00 -0.25 1.25
N VAL A 90 -14.42 0.00 0.08
CA VAL A 90 -14.10 1.30 -0.48
C VAL A 90 -15.39 2.13 -0.62
N VAL A 91 -15.44 3.32 0.00
CA VAL A 91 -16.37 4.36 -0.44
C VAL A 91 -15.97 4.75 -1.87
N PRO A 92 -16.85 4.68 -2.88
CA PRO A 92 -16.50 5.07 -4.25
C PRO A 92 -15.88 6.47 -4.28
N GLY A 93 -14.66 6.57 -4.82
CA GLY A 93 -13.92 7.83 -4.96
C GLY A 93 -12.90 8.13 -3.86
N ILE A 94 -12.86 7.36 -2.76
CA ILE A 94 -11.86 7.54 -1.70
C ILE A 94 -10.85 6.39 -1.73
N PRO A 95 -9.55 6.66 -1.93
CA PRO A 95 -8.55 5.61 -1.88
C PRO A 95 -8.52 5.00 -0.47
N PRO A 96 -8.49 3.67 -0.36
CA PRO A 96 -8.64 2.94 0.91
C PRO A 96 -7.53 3.18 1.95
N ARG A 97 -6.53 3.99 1.60
CA ARG A 97 -5.49 4.47 2.53
C ARG A 97 -5.93 5.63 3.41
N LEU A 98 -7.05 6.29 3.09
CA LEU A 98 -7.52 7.50 3.78
C LEU A 98 -8.66 7.24 4.78
N VAL A 99 -9.19 6.01 4.86
CA VAL A 99 -10.26 5.66 5.80
C VAL A 99 -9.71 4.67 6.84
N PRO A 100 -9.41 5.13 8.08
CA PRO A 100 -9.15 4.22 9.20
C PRO A 100 -10.38 3.36 9.44
N CYS A 101 -10.21 2.06 9.71
CA CYS A 101 -11.33 1.23 10.16
C CYS A 101 -11.90 1.78 11.47
N ASP A 102 -13.18 1.54 11.72
CA ASP A 102 -13.85 2.02 12.94
C ASP A 102 -13.13 1.49 14.20
N ASP A 103 -12.65 0.25 14.18
CA ASP A 103 -11.84 -0.33 15.28
C ASP A 103 -10.51 0.42 15.52
N LEU A 104 -9.80 0.86 14.45
CA LEU A 104 -8.58 1.66 14.57
C LEU A 104 -8.91 3.07 15.06
N ARG A 105 -10.04 3.64 14.62
CA ARG A 105 -10.52 4.94 15.07
C ARG A 105 -10.82 4.93 16.56
N ASP A 106 -11.46 3.87 17.05
CA ASP A 106 -11.77 3.70 18.47
C ASP A 106 -10.51 3.43 19.32
N HIS A 107 -9.56 2.62 18.82
CA HIS A 107 -8.27 2.42 19.48
C HIS A 107 -7.46 3.72 19.61
N ILE A 108 -7.37 4.53 18.55
CA ILE A 108 -6.67 5.82 18.58
C ILE A 108 -7.37 6.77 19.56
N ARG A 109 -8.71 6.82 19.59
CA ARG A 109 -9.46 7.63 20.56
C ARG A 109 -9.18 7.21 22.00
N ALA A 110 -9.20 5.90 22.28
CA ALA A 110 -8.94 5.36 23.60
C ALA A 110 -7.50 5.63 24.07
N THR A 111 -6.51 5.53 23.17
CA THR A 111 -5.09 5.76 23.49
C THR A 111 -4.69 7.24 23.52
N ALA A 112 -5.39 8.10 22.78
CA ALA A 112 -5.25 9.55 22.86
C ALA A 112 -5.78 10.10 24.20
N HIS A 113 -6.74 9.41 24.84
CA HIS A 113 -7.12 9.64 26.23
C HIS A 113 -6.12 9.00 27.20
N ARG A 114 -4.92 9.57 27.28
CA ARG A 114 -4.14 9.46 28.52
C ARG A 114 -4.83 10.36 29.56
N PRO A 115 -5.44 9.85 30.65
CA PRO A 115 -5.89 10.73 31.71
C PRO A 115 -4.68 11.52 32.21
N ALA A 116 -4.86 12.83 32.40
CA ALA A 116 -3.83 13.65 33.04
C ALA A 116 -3.41 12.98 34.36
N PRO A 117 -2.12 12.95 34.72
CA PRO A 117 -1.72 12.43 36.00
C PRO A 117 -2.47 13.22 37.07
N GLU A 118 -3.21 12.51 37.91
CA GLU A 118 -4.06 13.08 38.95
C GLU A 118 -3.16 13.85 39.92
N ALA A 119 -3.13 15.17 39.75
CA ALA A 119 -2.38 16.04 40.62
C ALA A 119 -3.10 16.12 41.97
N GLY A 120 -2.61 15.33 42.93
CA GLY A 120 -2.67 15.68 44.34
C GLY A 120 -3.68 14.91 45.20
N ALA A 121 -3.14 13.97 45.98
CA ALA A 121 -3.59 13.76 47.37
C ALA A 121 -2.37 13.39 48.22
N GLY A 122 -1.52 14.38 48.49
CA GLY A 122 -0.48 14.29 49.50
C GLY A 122 -1.13 14.11 50.87
N ARG A 123 -1.32 12.87 51.30
CA ARG A 123 -1.75 12.56 52.66
C ARG A 123 -0.52 12.56 53.57
N HIS A 124 -0.17 13.74 54.10
CA HIS A 124 0.73 13.87 55.23
C HIS A 124 0.14 13.12 56.43
N GLN A 125 0.64 11.92 56.72
CA GLN A 125 0.41 11.29 58.01
C GLN A 125 1.47 11.81 58.98
N HIS A 126 1.05 12.77 59.79
CA HIS A 126 1.80 13.26 60.93
C HIS A 126 2.05 12.12 61.92
N ARG A 127 3.33 11.95 62.29
CA ARG A 127 3.78 11.28 63.51
C ARG A 127 2.93 11.71 64.71
N ARG A 128 2.44 10.75 65.48
CA ARG A 128 2.39 10.84 66.95
C ARG A 128 2.70 9.48 67.56
N GLN A 129 3.83 9.46 68.28
CA GLN A 129 4.19 8.46 69.30
C GLN A 129 3.19 8.55 70.46
N PRO A 130 3.06 7.50 71.27
CA PRO A 130 3.92 7.40 72.46
C PRO A 130 4.71 6.10 72.58
#